data_AF-A0A8S0TS97-F1
#
_entry.id   AF-A0A8S0TS97-F1
#
_cell.length_a   1.000
_cell.length_b   1.000
_cell.length_c   1.000
_cell.angle_alpha   90.00
_cell.angle_beta   90.00
_cell.angle_gamma   90.00
#
_symmetry.space_group_name_H-M   'P 1'
#
loop_
_entity.id
_entity.type
_entity.pdbx_description
1 polymer ?
#
loop_
_entity_poly.entity_id
_entity_poly.type
_entity_poly.pdbx_seq_one_letter_code
_entity_poly.pdbx_strand_id
1 'polypeptide(L)'
;MYRLPAYTIHYPLTNKSLNVSFVANAVLEGACERVIVGDLYCDILLGLYVIRGENVVLIGELDLEKEELPSHMTRVSEAEIKRAQKVEREASELKGTMHKRMDFLDMD
;
A
#
# COMPACT_ATOMS: atom_id res chain seq x y z
N MET A 1 -4.12 16.04 6.86
CA MET A 1 -3.82 14.72 7.44
C MET A 1 -3.06 13.96 6.36
N TYR A 2 -1.76 13.74 6.52
CA TYR A 2 -0.98 13.01 5.51
C TYR A 2 -1.41 11.54 5.60
N ARG A 3 -2.17 11.07 4.61
CA ARG A 3 -2.46 9.64 4.47
C ARG A 3 -1.17 9.01 4.00
N LEU A 4 -0.46 8.30 4.89
CA LEU A 4 0.65 7.47 4.45
C LEU A 4 0.11 6.50 3.39
N PRO A 5 0.85 6.27 2.28
CA PRO A 5 0.45 5.25 1.33
C PRO A 5 0.27 3.93 2.08
N ALA A 6 -0.94 3.39 2.03
CA ALA A 6 -1.22 2.08 2.59
C ALA A 6 -0.65 1.04 1.63
N TYR A 7 0.44 0.40 2.04
CA TYR A 7 1.07 -0.66 1.25
C TYR A 7 0.45 -2.00 1.62
N THR A 8 0.13 -2.79 0.61
CA THR A 8 -0.30 -4.19 0.82
C THR A 8 0.91 -5.07 0.62
N ILE A 9 1.31 -5.79 1.66
CA ILE A 9 2.45 -6.72 1.61
C ILE A 9 1.91 -8.14 1.63
N HIS A 10 2.18 -8.86 0.55
CA HIS A 10 1.86 -10.26 0.39
C HIS A 10 3.08 -11.10 0.74
N TYR A 11 2.88 -12.22 1.42
CA TYR A 11 3.94 -13.18 1.70
C TYR A 11 3.38 -14.61 1.63
N PRO A 12 4.11 -15.57 1.03
CA PRO A 12 3.64 -16.93 0.93
C PRO A 12 3.77 -17.66 2.27
N LEU A 13 2.67 -18.24 2.77
CA LEU A 13 2.63 -19.03 4.01
C LEU A 13 3.44 -20.35 3.94
N THR A 14 3.93 -20.71 2.75
CA THR A 14 4.78 -21.89 2.55
C THR A 14 6.20 -21.71 3.11
N ASN A 15 6.59 -20.48 3.46
CA ASN A 15 7.92 -20.19 4.01
C ASN A 15 7.84 -20.08 5.55
N LYS A 16 8.64 -20.87 6.27
CA LYS A 16 8.52 -21.11 7.72
C LYS A 16 8.93 -19.92 8.62
N SER A 17 9.23 -18.76 8.05
CA SER A 17 9.92 -17.65 8.74
C SER A 17 8.99 -16.49 9.16
N LEU A 18 7.69 -16.71 9.30
CA LEU A 18 6.77 -15.69 9.84
C LEU A 18 6.87 -15.65 11.37
N ASN A 19 7.31 -14.52 11.93
CA ASN A 19 7.26 -14.26 13.36
C ASN A 19 6.39 -13.03 13.62
N VAL A 20 5.18 -13.21 14.14
CA VAL A 20 4.27 -12.11 14.51
C VAL A 20 4.28 -11.93 16.03
N SER A 21 4.58 -10.72 16.50
CA SER A 21 4.49 -10.39 17.93
C SER A 21 3.07 -9.99 18.35
N PHE A 22 2.79 -9.94 19.65
CA PHE A 22 1.52 -9.43 20.20
C PHE A 22 1.17 -8.00 19.73
N VAL A 23 2.19 -7.21 19.35
CA VAL A 23 2.03 -5.84 18.84
C VAL A 23 1.95 -5.81 17.31
N ALA A 24 1.81 -6.96 16.64
CA ALA A 24 1.83 -7.11 15.19
C ALA A 24 3.15 -6.73 14.50
N ASN A 25 4.29 -6.76 15.21
CA ASN A 25 5.59 -6.71 14.53
C ASN A 25 5.76 -8.00 13.73
N ALA A 26 6.20 -7.90 12.47
CA ALA A 26 6.41 -9.05 11.60
C ALA A 26 7.77 -8.99 10.89
N VAL A 27 8.43 -10.14 10.77
CA VAL A 27 9.55 -10.34 9.85
C VAL A 27 9.10 -11.30 8.77
N LEU A 28 9.23 -10.91 7.51
CA LEU A 28 8.74 -11.62 6.34
C LEU A 28 9.91 -11.94 5.42
N GLU A 29 10.06 -13.21 5.05
CA GLU A 29 11.05 -13.68 4.07
C GLU A 29 10.37 -14.00 2.74
N GLY A 30 10.83 -13.37 1.65
CA GLY A 30 10.20 -13.48 0.34
C GLY A 30 8.96 -12.59 0.20
N ALA A 31 8.93 -11.46 0.90
CA ALA A 31 7.81 -10.52 0.84
C ALA A 31 7.70 -9.86 -0.54
N CYS A 32 6.46 -9.58 -0.94
CA CYS A 32 6.11 -8.84 -2.14
C CYS A 32 5.20 -7.66 -1.77
N GLU A 33 5.56 -6.46 -2.16
CA GLU A 33 4.74 -5.26 -2.00
C GLU A 33 3.88 -5.07 -3.25
N ARG A 34 2.57 -4.99 -3.06
CA ARG A 34 1.63 -4.62 -4.12
C ARG A 34 1.28 -3.14 -3.99
N VAL A 35 1.59 -2.38 -5.03
CA VAL A 35 1.21 -0.97 -5.17
C VAL A 35 0.03 -0.88 -6.13
N ILE A 36 -1.04 -0.21 -5.69
CA ILE A 36 -2.27 -0.01 -6.48
C ILE A 36 -2.49 1.50 -6.62
N VAL A 37 -2.70 1.96 -7.84
CA VAL A 37 -3.00 3.37 -8.18
C VAL A 37 -4.15 3.39 -9.18
N GLY A 38 -5.34 3.78 -8.73
CA GLY A 38 -6.57 3.63 -9.52
C GLY A 38 -6.77 2.18 -9.95
N ASP A 39 -6.86 1.95 -11.27
CA ASP A 39 -7.05 0.63 -11.88
C ASP A 39 -5.71 -0.06 -12.24
N LEU A 40 -4.58 0.51 -11.84
CA LEU A 40 -3.25 -0.05 -12.12
C LEU A 40 -2.68 -0.72 -10.88
N TYR A 41 -2.01 -1.85 -11.05
CA TYR A 41 -1.27 -2.49 -9.96
C TYR A 41 0.11 -2.99 -10.40
N CYS A 42 1.03 -3.11 -9.45
CA CYS A 42 2.34 -3.70 -9.66
C CYS A 42 2.81 -4.40 -8.38
N ASP A 43 3.43 -5.57 -8.57
CA ASP A 43 4.00 -6.40 -7.51
C ASP A 43 5.53 -6.24 -7.53
N ILE A 44 6.09 -5.81 -6.40
CA ILE A 44 7.51 -5.50 -6.20
C ILE A 44 8.07 -6.49 -5.16
N LEU A 45 9.08 -7.27 -5.55
CA LEU A 45 9.73 -8.21 -4.65
C LEU A 45 10.64 -7.46 -3.68
N LEU A 46 10.39 -7.62 -2.38
CA LEU A 46 11.14 -6.99 -1.29
C LEU A 46 12.20 -7.92 -0.69
N GLY A 47 12.01 -9.23 -0.77
CA GLY A 47 12.90 -10.20 -0.13
C GLY A 47 12.66 -10.25 1.39
N LEU A 48 13.65 -9.85 2.20
CA LEU A 48 13.52 -9.82 3.66
C LEU A 48 12.96 -8.46 4.10
N TYR A 49 11.79 -8.45 4.73
CA TYR A 49 11.10 -7.23 5.14
C TYR A 49 10.70 -7.26 6.61
N VAL A 50 10.88 -6.14 7.31
CA VAL A 50 10.53 -5.99 8.73
C VAL A 50 9.43 -4.94 8.86
N ILE A 51 8.28 -5.36 9.38
CA ILE A 51 7.12 -4.52 9.64
C ILE A 51 7.06 -4.20 11.13
N ARG A 52 6.96 -2.91 11.43
CA ARG A 52 6.75 -2.43 12.79
C ARG A 52 5.24 -2.32 13.07
N GLY A 53 4.83 -2.80 14.23
CA GLY A 53 3.45 -3.04 14.61
C GLY A 53 2.54 -1.82 14.57
N GLU A 54 3.05 -0.64 14.96
CA GLU A 54 2.24 0.58 14.88
C GLU A 54 1.93 1.05 13.46
N ASN A 55 2.65 0.55 12.46
CA ASN A 55 2.41 0.86 11.04
C ASN A 55 1.47 -0.16 10.39
N VAL A 56 1.05 -1.19 11.14
CA VAL A 56 0.10 -2.20 10.67
C VAL A 56 -1.32 -1.65 10.81
N VAL A 57 -2.01 -1.54 9.69
CA VAL A 57 -3.44 -1.21 9.67
C VAL A 57 -4.31 -2.46 9.79
N LEU A 58 -3.96 -3.52 9.05
CA LEU A 58 -4.67 -4.79 9.03
C LEU A 58 -3.71 -5.92 8.62
N ILE A 59 -3.91 -7.11 9.19
CA ILE A 59 -3.24 -8.36 8.78
C ILE A 59 -4.34 -9.40 8.57
N GLY A 60 -4.21 -10.18 7.49
CA GLY A 60 -5.09 -11.30 7.20
C GLY A 60 -4.35 -12.36 6.39
N GLU A 61 -4.92 -13.55 6.35
CA GLU A 61 -4.45 -14.61 5.47
C GLU A 61 -4.87 -14.31 4.03
N LEU A 62 -3.96 -14.53 3.09
CA LEU A 62 -4.21 -14.39 1.67
C LEU A 62 -4.25 -15.76 1.00
N ASP A 63 -5.39 -16.09 0.42
CA ASP A 63 -5.55 -17.27 -0.42
C ASP A 63 -5.19 -16.93 -1.87
N LEU A 64 -3.99 -17.32 -2.29
CA LEU A 64 -3.45 -17.04 -3.63
C LEU A 64 -4.28 -17.73 -4.75
N GLU A 65 -5.01 -18.81 -4.43
CA GLU A 65 -5.83 -19.52 -5.41
C GLU A 65 -7.17 -18.82 -5.67
N LYS A 66 -7.65 -18.04 -4.69
CA LYS A 66 -8.90 -17.28 -4.77
C LYS A 66 -8.70 -15.78 -4.94
N GLU A 67 -7.46 -15.33 -5.12
CA GLU A 67 -7.16 -13.91 -5.27
C GLU A 67 -7.61 -13.42 -6.65
N GLU A 68 -8.91 -13.19 -6.80
CA GLU A 68 -9.50 -12.51 -7.94
C GLU A 68 -9.30 -11.02 -7.74
N LEU A 69 -8.16 -10.49 -8.23
CA LEU A 69 -8.06 -9.07 -8.50
C LEU A 69 -9.28 -8.67 -9.36
N PRO A 70 -9.92 -7.53 -9.07
CA PRO A 70 -11.04 -7.07 -9.88
C PRO A 70 -10.67 -7.05 -11.37
N SER A 71 -11.57 -7.49 -12.24
CA SER A 71 -11.29 -7.71 -13.67
C SER A 71 -10.84 -6.46 -14.44
N HIS A 72 -11.01 -5.26 -13.86
CA HIS A 72 -10.55 -3.99 -14.43
C HIS A 72 -9.09 -3.66 -14.09
N MET A 73 -8.45 -4.39 -13.18
CA MET A 73 -7.08 -4.11 -12.78
C MET A 73 -6.06 -4.51 -13.86
N THR A 74 -5.16 -3.58 -14.19
CA THR A 74 -4.11 -3.77 -15.19
C THR A 74 -2.74 -3.81 -14.52
N ARG A 75 -1.99 -4.88 -14.76
CA ARG A 75 -0.61 -5.00 -14.29
C ARG A 75 0.30 -4.08 -15.11
N VAL A 76 1.08 -3.24 -14.44
CA VAL A 76 2.04 -2.33 -15.06
C VAL A 76 3.45 -2.57 -14.55
N SER A 77 4.44 -1.92 -15.18
CA SER A 77 5.82 -1.95 -14.72
C SER A 77 6.03 -1.12 -13.45
N GLU A 78 7.09 -1.43 -12.71
CA GLU A 78 7.50 -0.68 -11.52
C GLU A 78 7.73 0.81 -11.82
N ALA A 79 8.28 1.12 -12.99
CA ALA A 79 8.51 2.50 -13.41
C ALA A 79 7.19 3.25 -13.67
N GLU A 80 6.18 2.57 -14.21
CA GLU A 80 4.86 3.15 -14.47
C GLU A 80 4.07 3.36 -13.19
N ILE A 81 4.03 2.37 -12.29
CA ILE A 81 3.29 2.49 -11.03
C ILE A 81 3.88 3.60 -10.15
N LYS A 82 5.21 3.73 -10.10
CA LYS A 82 5.89 4.79 -9.33
C LYS A 82 5.59 6.18 -9.88
N ARG A 83 5.49 6.32 -11.21
CA ARG A 83 5.05 7.58 -11.84
C ARG A 83 3.60 7.89 -11.48
N ALA A 84 2.70 6.91 -11.60
CA ALA A 84 1.30 7.07 -11.27
C ALA A 84 1.10 7.48 -9.79
N GLN A 85 1.79 6.80 -8.88
CA GLN A 85 1.76 7.07 -7.43
C GLN A 85 2.25 8.50 -7.11
N LYS A 86 3.31 8.95 -7.80
CA LYS A 86 3.82 10.32 -7.64
C LYS A 86 2.78 11.35 -8.06
N VAL A 87 2.15 11.16 -9.23
CA VAL A 87 1.12 12.07 -9.74
C VAL A 87 -0.09 12.13 -8.81
N GLU A 88 -0.57 10.98 -8.31
CA GLU A 88 -1.69 10.93 -7.37
C GLU A 88 -1.37 11.63 -6.05
N ARG A 89 -0.15 11.43 -5.53
CA ARG A 89 0.32 12.11 -4.33
C ARG A 89 0.34 13.63 -4.53
N GLU A 90 0.93 14.12 -5.62
CA GLU A 90 0.98 15.55 -5.94
C GLU A 90 -0.43 16.15 -6.08
N ALA A 91 -1.35 15.44 -6.73
CA ALA A 91 -2.75 15.85 -6.85
C ALA A 91 -3.45 15.90 -5.48
N SER A 92 -3.16 14.95 -4.59
CA SER A 92 -3.71 14.93 -3.22
C SER A 92 -3.18 16.08 -2.35
N GLU A 93 -1.91 16.45 -2.52
CA GLU A 93 -1.27 17.57 -1.83
C GLU A 93 -1.85 18.90 -2.30
N LEU A 94 -2.11 19.05 -3.60
CA LEU A 94 -2.75 20.23 -4.16
C LEU A 94 -4.22 20.36 -3.71
N LYS A 95 -4.99 19.27 -3.71
CA LYS A 95 -6.38 19.27 -3.18
C LYS A 95 -6.41 19.60 -1.69
N GLY A 96 -5.48 19.05 -0.91
CA GLY A 96 -5.40 19.31 0.53
C GLY A 96 -5.02 20.75 0.87
N THR A 97 -4.21 21.41 0.04
CA THR A 97 -3.87 22.82 0.20
C THR A 97 -5.00 23.76 -0.25
N MET A 98 -5.76 23.39 -1.28
CA MET A 98 -6.95 24.15 -1.70
C MET A 98 -8.09 24.04 -0.68
N HIS A 99 -8.37 22.85 -0.14
CA HIS A 99 -9.40 22.67 0.88
C HIS A 99 -9.16 23.53 2.11
N LYS A 100 -7.93 23.55 2.65
CA LYS A 100 -7.56 24.43 3.77
C LYS A 100 -7.71 25.92 3.46
N ARG A 101 -7.58 26.32 2.20
CA ARG A 101 -7.76 27.72 1.77
C ARG A 101 -9.24 28.08 1.60
N MET A 102 -10.07 27.14 1.14
CA MET A 102 -11.52 27.34 1.04
C MET A 102 -12.17 27.36 2.42
N ASP A 103 -11.78 26.45 3.32
CA ASP A 103 -12.31 26.42 4.70
C ASP A 103 -12.04 27.71 5.49
N PHE A 104 -11.01 28.48 5.10
CA PHE A 104 -10.71 29.78 5.70
C PHE A 104 -11.68 30.90 5.24
N LEU A 105 -12.21 30.81 4.02
CA LEU A 105 -13.10 31.83 3.45
C LEU A 105 -14.55 31.67 3.90
N ASP A 106 -14.94 30.51 4.42
CA ASP A 106 -16.29 30.22 4.94
C ASP A 106 -16.47 30.60 6.43
N MET A 107 -15.48 31.26 7.04
CA MET A 107 -15.46 31.69 8.44
C MET A 107 -15.59 33.22 8.59
N ASP A 108 -16.36 33.87 7.72
CA ASP A 108 -16.81 35.27 7.85
C ASP A 108 -18.29 35.41 7.49
#